data_AF-A0A0H2WRQ3-F1
#
_entry.id   AF-A0A0H2WRQ3-F1
#
_cell.length_a   1.000
_cell.length_b   1.000
_cell.length_c   1.000
_cell.angle_alpha   90.00
_cell.angle_beta   90.00
_cell.angle_gamma   90.00
#
_symmetry.space_group_name_H-M   'P 1'
#
loop_
_entity.id
_entity.type
_entity.pdbx_description
1 polymer ?
#
loop_
_entity_poly.entity_id
_entity_poly.type
_entity_poly.pdbx_seq_one_letter_code
_entity_poly.pdbx_strand_id
1 'polypeptide(L)'
;MSQLRLKWMRLKIRTSPEAVFDFIKNTPYSDAIGAGFTKYETIHNGMTATFNKKSVVLEPIADPFGEVLEFERVVFDQISFSIQTLSNKICLLTFYNPPKTVKPFIDFLSQAEGLNVAYGNLTVDLKAFMRVIRENFGVKVFGISKVKVSNLPVTEKTRACLELNSSGDALHDLKIFVGDSEFKLDKIKAGGFYLDSKISFELTSGASAVVPDEHFSIFNDAISCMEIDKF
;
A
#
# COMPACT_ATOMS: atom_id res chain seq x y z
N MET A 1 -13.65 -6.65 -13.46
CA MET A 1 -12.57 -5.67 -13.21
C MET A 1 -11.56 -6.32 -12.30
N SER A 2 -10.29 -6.38 -12.69
CA SER A 2 -9.21 -6.83 -11.79
C SER A 2 -9.09 -5.86 -10.62
N GLN A 3 -8.72 -6.39 -9.45
CA GLN A 3 -8.45 -5.59 -8.27
C GLN A 3 -6.96 -5.63 -7.96
N LEU A 4 -6.44 -4.49 -7.53
CA LEU A 4 -5.06 -4.32 -7.12
C LEU A 4 -5.00 -4.01 -5.63
N ARG A 5 -4.13 -4.72 -4.90
CA ARG A 5 -3.85 -4.40 -3.50
C ARG A 5 -2.74 -3.36 -3.43
N LEU A 6 -2.97 -2.26 -2.74
CA LEU A 6 -2.00 -1.19 -2.54
C LEU A 6 -1.56 -1.15 -1.07
N LYS A 7 -0.29 -0.85 -0.84
CA LYS A 7 0.24 -0.45 0.47
C LYS A 7 1.12 0.77 0.31
N TRP A 8 0.74 1.86 0.96
CA TRP A 8 1.55 3.07 1.03
C TRP A 8 2.38 3.11 2.29
N MET A 9 3.61 3.57 2.16
CA MET A 9 4.57 3.76 3.24
C MET A 9 5.34 5.07 3.00
N ARG A 10 5.90 5.63 4.07
CA ARG A 10 6.86 6.73 3.95
C ARG A 10 8.25 6.18 3.84
N LEU A 11 8.95 6.52 2.76
CA LEU A 11 10.38 6.28 2.62
C LEU A 11 11.13 7.56 3.02
N LYS A 12 11.90 7.48 4.09
CA LYS A 12 12.81 8.55 4.54
C LYS A 12 14.18 8.27 3.98
N ILE A 13 14.76 9.26 3.34
CA ILE A 13 16.07 9.16 2.69
C ILE A 13 17.01 10.23 3.24
N ARG A 14 18.30 9.92 3.32
CA ARG A 14 19.33 10.92 3.70
C ARG A 14 19.89 11.68 2.50
N THR A 15 19.75 11.11 1.31
CA THR A 15 20.16 11.72 0.02
C THR A 15 18.97 12.44 -0.65
N SER A 16 19.03 12.72 -1.95
CA SER A 16 17.91 13.23 -2.74
C SER A 16 17.11 12.09 -3.39
N PRO A 17 15.83 12.31 -3.73
CA PRO A 17 15.03 11.31 -4.43
C PRO A 17 15.68 10.82 -5.74
N GLU A 18 16.34 11.72 -6.46
CA GLU A 18 17.02 11.44 -7.73
C GLU A 18 18.13 10.40 -7.54
N ALA A 19 18.92 10.51 -6.47
CA ALA A 19 19.96 9.52 -6.17
C ALA A 19 19.37 8.13 -5.91
N VAL A 20 18.16 8.04 -5.33
CA VAL A 20 17.44 6.77 -5.17
C VAL A 20 16.97 6.23 -6.52
N PHE A 21 16.45 7.09 -7.39
CA PHE A 21 15.99 6.70 -8.72
C PHE A 21 17.16 6.23 -9.58
N ASP A 22 18.28 6.95 -9.54
CA ASP A 22 19.51 6.60 -10.25
C ASP A 22 20.09 5.28 -9.74
N PHE A 23 20.11 5.04 -8.42
CA PHE A 23 20.52 3.75 -7.88
C PHE A 23 19.66 2.62 -8.44
N ILE A 24 18.33 2.79 -8.46
CA ILE A 24 17.40 1.75 -8.91
C ILE A 24 17.55 1.50 -10.41
N LYS A 25 17.69 2.57 -11.20
CA LYS A 25 17.92 2.50 -12.64
C LYS A 25 19.26 1.82 -12.99
N ASN A 26 20.30 2.08 -12.22
CA ASN A 26 21.66 1.58 -12.46
C ASN A 26 21.96 0.23 -11.78
N THR A 27 20.98 -0.37 -11.10
CA THR A 27 21.12 -1.68 -10.44
C THR A 27 20.14 -2.71 -11.04
N PRO A 28 20.24 -3.03 -12.34
CA PRO A 28 19.37 -4.02 -12.96
C PRO A 28 19.59 -5.41 -12.35
N TYR A 29 18.57 -6.27 -12.42
CA TYR A 29 18.68 -7.65 -11.98
C TYR A 29 19.84 -8.37 -12.69
N SER A 30 20.64 -9.11 -11.91
CA SER A 30 21.71 -9.97 -12.39
C SER A 30 21.64 -11.33 -11.70
N ASP A 31 21.70 -12.43 -12.46
CA ASP A 31 21.72 -13.79 -11.90
C ASP A 31 22.97 -14.07 -11.05
N ALA A 32 24.08 -13.38 -11.31
CA ALA A 32 25.29 -13.52 -10.51
C ALA A 32 25.12 -12.96 -9.09
N ILE A 33 24.33 -11.90 -8.95
CA ILE A 33 24.00 -11.29 -7.65
C ILE A 33 22.76 -11.97 -7.05
N GLY A 34 21.86 -12.47 -7.90
CA GLY A 34 20.56 -13.01 -7.51
C GLY A 34 19.58 -11.93 -7.04
N ALA A 35 19.84 -10.65 -7.32
CA ALA A 35 18.94 -9.55 -6.97
C ALA A 35 19.11 -8.34 -7.90
N GLY A 36 18.09 -7.48 -7.93
CA GLY A 36 18.12 -6.18 -8.62
C GLY A 36 16.77 -5.79 -9.22
N PHE A 37 16.77 -4.75 -10.04
CA PHE A 37 15.53 -4.14 -10.55
C PHE A 37 15.25 -4.48 -12.02
N THR A 38 13.97 -4.53 -12.37
CA THR A 38 13.47 -4.62 -13.76
C THR A 38 12.26 -3.71 -13.93
N LYS A 39 11.79 -3.53 -15.17
CA LYS A 39 10.59 -2.73 -15.50
C LYS A 39 10.63 -1.30 -14.92
N TYR A 40 11.80 -0.66 -15.00
CA TYR A 40 11.95 0.73 -14.55
C TYR A 40 11.20 1.66 -15.52
N GLU A 41 10.31 2.49 -15.00
CA GLU A 41 9.61 3.52 -15.76
C GLU A 41 9.56 4.82 -14.95
N THR A 42 9.73 5.96 -15.61
CA THR A 42 9.55 7.27 -14.97
C THR A 42 8.07 7.62 -14.96
N ILE A 43 7.58 8.13 -13.83
CA ILE A 43 6.21 8.66 -13.69
C ILE A 43 6.26 10.12 -13.23
N HIS A 44 5.10 10.77 -13.17
CA HIS A 44 5.04 12.12 -12.65
C HIS A 44 5.59 12.18 -11.21
N ASN A 45 6.64 12.98 -11.04
CA ASN A 45 7.32 13.20 -9.76
C ASN A 45 7.83 11.91 -9.09
N GLY A 46 8.26 10.92 -9.88
CA GLY A 46 8.71 9.63 -9.34
C GLY A 46 9.09 8.58 -10.37
N MET A 47 9.12 7.33 -9.94
CA MET A 47 9.34 6.17 -10.82
C MET A 47 8.56 4.94 -10.34
N THR A 48 8.44 3.95 -11.22
CA THR A 48 8.00 2.57 -10.91
C THR A 48 9.10 1.58 -11.26
N ALA A 49 9.14 0.46 -10.55
CA ALA A 49 10.03 -0.66 -10.85
C ALA A 49 9.54 -1.96 -10.22
N THR A 50 10.14 -3.08 -10.62
CA THR A 50 10.01 -4.38 -9.96
C THR A 50 11.36 -4.77 -9.35
N PHE A 51 11.40 -4.99 -8.04
CA PHE A 51 12.53 -5.62 -7.37
C PHE A 51 12.42 -7.14 -7.48
N ASN A 52 13.51 -7.79 -7.87
CA ASN A 52 13.58 -9.23 -8.04
C ASN A 52 14.64 -9.78 -7.10
N LYS A 53 14.34 -10.89 -6.44
CA LYS A 53 15.29 -11.64 -5.62
C LYS A 53 15.17 -13.13 -5.88
N LYS A 54 16.29 -13.75 -6.23
CA LYS A 54 16.44 -15.19 -6.37
C LYS A 54 16.76 -15.78 -4.99
N SER A 55 16.03 -16.83 -4.63
CA SER A 55 16.23 -17.61 -3.41
C SER A 55 16.25 -19.10 -3.78
N VAL A 56 17.07 -19.89 -3.09
CA VAL A 56 17.06 -21.35 -3.22
C VAL A 56 16.42 -21.91 -1.96
N VAL A 57 15.37 -22.72 -2.13
CA VAL A 57 14.64 -23.38 -1.05
C VAL A 57 14.94 -24.87 -1.15
N LEU A 58 15.40 -25.47 -0.07
CA LEU A 58 15.51 -26.92 0.07
C LEU A 58 14.17 -27.44 0.59
N GLU A 59 13.50 -28.26 -0.20
CA GLU A 59 12.21 -28.84 0.12
C GLU A 59 12.39 -30.32 0.50
N PRO A 60 12.27 -30.67 1.81
CA PRO A 60 12.33 -32.05 2.25
C PRO A 60 10.99 -32.74 1.94
N ILE A 61 11.04 -33.86 1.23
CA ILE A 61 9.89 -34.70 0.91
C ILE A 61 10.13 -36.07 1.51
N ALA A 62 9.25 -36.47 2.43
CA ALA A 62 9.24 -37.83 2.94
C ALA A 62 8.57 -38.76 1.94
N ASP A 63 9.23 -39.87 1.62
CA ASP A 63 8.61 -40.94 0.86
C ASP A 63 7.63 -41.76 1.74
N PRO A 64 6.84 -42.68 1.16
CA PRO A 64 5.91 -43.52 1.93
C PRO A 64 6.57 -44.44 2.98
N PHE A 65 7.89 -44.59 2.96
CA PHE A 65 8.68 -45.39 3.89
C PHE A 65 9.35 -44.55 4.98
N GLY A 66 9.23 -43.22 4.90
CA GLY A 66 9.78 -42.27 5.86
C GLY A 66 11.19 -41.78 5.53
N GLU A 67 11.76 -42.12 4.37
CA GLU A 67 13.02 -41.54 3.93
C GLU A 67 12.81 -40.11 3.44
N VAL A 68 13.66 -39.18 3.90
CA VAL A 68 13.59 -37.77 3.51
C VAL A 68 14.50 -37.52 2.31
N LEU A 69 13.90 -37.14 1.20
CA LEU A 69 14.58 -36.65 0.00
C LEU A 69 14.62 -35.13 0.03
N GLU A 70 15.77 -34.53 -0.28
CA GLU A 70 15.89 -33.07 -0.39
C GLU A 70 15.88 -32.64 -1.86
N PHE A 71 14.97 -31.73 -2.21
CA PHE A 71 14.89 -31.15 -3.54
C PHE A 71 15.24 -29.66 -3.51
N GLU A 72 16.12 -29.23 -4.42
CA GLU A 72 16.39 -27.81 -4.61
C GLU A 72 15.31 -27.16 -5.48
N ARG A 73 14.68 -26.12 -4.96
CA ARG A 73 13.72 -25.28 -5.68
C ARG A 73 14.23 -23.85 -5.75
N VAL A 74 14.46 -23.36 -6.96
CA VAL A 74 14.77 -21.95 -7.22
C VAL A 74 13.47 -21.15 -7.26
N VAL A 75 13.40 -20.08 -6.48
CA VAL A 75 12.26 -19.17 -6.37
C VAL A 75 12.71 -17.75 -6.71
N PHE A 76 11.88 -17.04 -7.47
CA PHE A 76 12.06 -15.62 -7.77
C PHE A 76 10.96 -14.82 -7.08
N ASP A 77 11.32 -14.12 -6.01
CA ASP A 77 10.44 -13.17 -5.34
C ASP A 77 10.42 -11.85 -6.11
N GLN A 78 9.23 -11.39 -6.48
CA GLN A 78 9.03 -10.14 -7.20
C GLN A 78 8.20 -9.17 -6.38
N ILE A 79 8.68 -7.93 -6.27
CA ILE A 79 8.01 -6.84 -5.57
C ILE A 79 7.85 -5.68 -6.54
N SER A 80 6.64 -5.46 -7.02
CA SER A 80 6.31 -4.28 -7.84
C SER A 80 6.02 -3.08 -6.95
N PHE A 81 6.61 -1.94 -7.26
CA PHE A 81 6.48 -0.73 -6.44
C PHE A 81 6.60 0.56 -7.26
N SER A 82 6.24 1.68 -6.62
CA SER A 82 6.57 3.03 -7.07
C SER A 82 7.12 3.87 -5.94
N ILE A 83 7.92 4.88 -6.31
CA ILE A 83 8.43 5.90 -5.39
C ILE A 83 8.09 7.26 -6.00
N GLN A 84 7.32 8.08 -5.28
CA GLN A 84 7.02 9.46 -5.63
C GLN A 84 7.64 10.42 -4.61
N THR A 85 8.21 11.52 -5.06
CA THR A 85 8.80 12.54 -4.17
C THR A 85 7.70 13.32 -3.47
N LEU A 86 7.72 13.38 -2.13
CA LEU A 86 6.82 14.25 -1.34
C LEU A 86 7.57 15.52 -0.90
N SER A 87 8.84 15.38 -0.52
CA SER A 87 9.75 16.47 -0.19
C SER A 87 11.21 16.03 -0.42
N ASN A 88 12.18 16.91 -0.19
CA ASN A 88 13.61 16.64 -0.41
C ASN A 88 14.15 15.38 0.29
N LYS A 89 13.51 14.90 1.37
CA LYS A 89 13.98 13.77 2.18
C LYS A 89 12.91 12.70 2.45
N ILE A 90 11.72 12.87 1.89
CA ILE A 90 10.59 11.98 2.14
C ILE A 90 9.92 11.67 0.80
N CYS A 91 9.78 10.38 0.52
CA CYS A 91 9.08 9.87 -0.63
C CYS A 91 7.88 9.01 -0.19
N LEU A 92 6.84 8.98 -1.03
CA LEU A 92 5.76 8.03 -0.95
C LEU A 92 6.21 6.73 -1.64
N LEU A 93 6.32 5.66 -0.88
CA LEU A 93 6.59 4.32 -1.39
C LEU A 93 5.29 3.54 -1.48
N THR A 94 4.92 3.12 -2.67
CA THR A 94 3.71 2.31 -2.91
C THR A 94 4.12 0.90 -3.33
N PHE A 95 3.61 -0.11 -2.65
CA PHE A 95 3.72 -1.50 -3.09
C PHE A 95 2.44 -1.96 -3.77
N TYR A 96 2.60 -2.62 -4.92
CA TYR A 96 1.52 -3.22 -5.70
C TYR A 96 1.47 -4.72 -5.41
N ASN A 97 0.32 -5.22 -4.98
CA ASN A 97 0.15 -6.57 -4.43
C ASN A 97 1.25 -6.90 -3.41
N PRO A 98 1.32 -6.13 -2.30
CA PRO A 98 2.45 -6.19 -1.37
C PRO A 98 2.70 -7.63 -0.90
N PRO A 99 3.98 -8.07 -0.86
CA PRO A 99 4.36 -9.37 -0.34
C PRO A 99 4.12 -9.47 1.17
N LYS A 100 4.26 -10.67 1.74
CA LYS A 100 4.21 -10.87 3.20
C LYS A 100 5.27 -10.05 3.95
N THR A 101 6.43 -9.83 3.32
CA THR A 101 7.52 -9.03 3.86
C THR A 101 8.16 -8.20 2.77
N VAL A 102 8.45 -6.94 3.08
CA VAL A 102 9.20 -6.00 2.23
C VAL A 102 10.65 -5.83 2.71
N LYS A 103 11.04 -6.54 3.78
CA LYS A 103 12.39 -6.45 4.37
C LYS A 103 13.50 -6.70 3.34
N PRO A 104 13.45 -7.73 2.47
CA PRO A 104 14.50 -7.94 1.47
C PRO A 104 14.72 -6.75 0.53
N PHE A 105 13.64 -6.06 0.15
CA PHE A 105 13.69 -4.87 -0.68
C PHE A 105 14.35 -3.69 0.07
N ILE A 106 13.95 -3.45 1.32
CA ILE A 106 14.51 -2.36 2.13
C ILE A 106 15.99 -2.61 2.44
N ASP A 107 16.34 -3.84 2.82
CA ASP A 107 17.72 -4.22 3.10
C ASP A 107 18.58 -4.01 1.84
N PHE A 108 18.08 -4.38 0.65
CA PHE A 108 18.78 -4.16 -0.61
C PHE A 108 18.99 -2.67 -0.93
N LEU A 109 17.96 -1.84 -0.76
CA LEU A 109 18.11 -0.38 -0.91
C LEU A 109 19.12 0.22 0.09
N SER A 110 19.23 -0.38 1.28
CA SER A 110 20.12 0.10 2.34
C SER A 110 21.58 -0.30 2.14
N GLN A 111 21.86 -1.28 1.28
CA GLN A 111 23.23 -1.69 0.93
C GLN A 111 23.93 -0.67 0.03
N ALA A 112 23.17 0.17 -0.67
CA ALA A 112 23.73 1.23 -1.49
C ALA A 112 24.41 2.28 -0.60
N GLU A 113 25.73 2.42 -0.78
CA GLU A 113 26.50 3.44 -0.06
C GLU A 113 25.87 4.83 -0.27
N GLY A 114 25.65 5.55 0.83
CA GLY A 114 25.10 6.91 0.81
C GLY A 114 23.58 7.02 0.67
N LEU A 115 22.84 5.96 0.31
CA LEU A 115 21.38 6.02 0.20
C LEU A 115 20.70 6.12 1.58
N ASN A 116 21.19 5.33 2.56
CA ASN A 116 20.73 5.27 3.95
C ASN A 116 19.21 5.47 4.09
N VAL A 117 18.44 4.44 3.73
CA VAL A 117 16.97 4.50 3.72
C VAL A 117 16.37 4.02 5.04
N ALA A 118 15.30 4.66 5.45
CA ALA A 118 14.42 4.17 6.51
C ALA A 118 12.98 4.23 6.00
N TYR A 119 12.14 3.32 6.46
CA TYR A 119 10.72 3.32 6.09
C TYR A 119 9.84 3.38 7.33
N GLY A 120 8.66 3.98 7.18
CA GLY A 120 7.71 4.15 8.26
C GLY A 120 6.29 3.88 7.80
N ASN A 121 5.46 3.48 8.77
CA ASN A 121 4.03 3.35 8.54
C ASN A 121 3.43 4.71 8.19
N LEU A 122 2.51 4.69 7.23
CA LEU A 122 1.66 5.82 6.88
C LEU A 122 0.28 5.59 7.50
N THR A 123 -0.33 6.65 8.02
CA THR A 123 -1.71 6.62 8.51
C THR A 123 -2.56 7.56 7.67
N VAL A 124 -3.73 7.08 7.24
CA VAL A 124 -4.67 7.81 6.40
C VAL A 124 -5.88 8.21 7.22
N ASP A 125 -6.21 9.51 7.21
CA ASP A 125 -7.53 9.95 7.65
C ASP A 125 -8.54 9.61 6.55
N LEU A 126 -9.39 8.62 6.83
CA LEU A 126 -10.36 8.12 5.85
C LEU A 126 -11.46 9.15 5.53
N LYS A 127 -11.81 10.07 6.43
CA LYS A 127 -12.77 11.13 6.14
C LYS A 127 -12.15 12.16 5.20
N ALA A 128 -10.92 12.57 5.48
CA ALA A 128 -10.17 13.49 4.63
C ALA A 128 -9.90 12.90 3.25
N PHE A 129 -9.50 11.62 3.17
CA PHE A 129 -9.32 10.92 1.90
C PHE A 129 -10.57 10.95 1.04
N MET A 130 -11.73 10.63 1.63
CA MET A 130 -13.00 10.63 0.91
C MET A 130 -13.37 12.03 0.40
N ARG A 131 -12.97 13.09 1.10
CA ARG A 131 -13.13 14.47 0.62
C ARG A 131 -12.21 14.72 -0.59
N VAL A 132 -10.92 14.46 -0.44
CA VAL A 132 -9.90 14.71 -1.47
C VAL A 132 -10.21 13.96 -2.77
N ILE A 133 -10.55 12.67 -2.70
CA ILE A 133 -10.81 11.88 -3.90
C ILE A 133 -12.07 12.35 -4.67
N ARG A 134 -13.05 12.93 -3.97
CA ARG A 134 -14.24 13.52 -4.60
C ARG A 134 -13.95 14.88 -5.20
N GLU A 135 -13.35 15.77 -4.42
CA GLU A 135 -13.19 17.19 -4.76
C GLU A 135 -12.05 17.42 -5.75
N ASN A 136 -10.92 16.73 -5.57
CA ASN A 136 -9.70 16.97 -6.35
C ASN A 136 -9.56 15.99 -7.53
N PHE A 137 -10.13 14.79 -7.40
CA PHE A 137 -9.97 13.71 -8.40
C PHE A 137 -11.30 13.29 -9.06
N GLY A 138 -12.41 13.98 -8.77
CA GLY A 138 -13.67 13.81 -9.50
C GLY A 138 -14.36 12.45 -9.32
N VAL A 139 -13.96 11.64 -8.34
CA VAL A 139 -14.63 10.38 -8.04
C VAL A 139 -15.98 10.67 -7.41
N LYS A 140 -17.06 10.28 -8.06
CA LYS A 140 -18.41 10.41 -7.51
C LYS A 140 -18.69 9.18 -6.64
N VAL A 141 -18.64 9.34 -5.32
CA VAL A 141 -18.95 8.25 -4.37
C VAL A 141 -20.43 8.30 -4.00
N PHE A 142 -21.16 7.19 -4.16
CA PHE A 142 -22.60 7.13 -3.89
C PHE A 142 -22.99 6.25 -2.72
N GLY A 143 -22.08 5.41 -2.22
CA GLY A 143 -22.38 4.52 -1.12
C GLY A 143 -21.15 3.97 -0.43
N ILE A 144 -21.22 3.91 0.90
CA ILE A 144 -20.24 3.23 1.75
C ILE A 144 -20.90 1.93 2.21
N SER A 145 -20.56 0.82 1.56
CA SER A 145 -21.18 -0.49 1.84
C SER A 145 -20.64 -1.16 3.09
N LYS A 146 -19.44 -0.78 3.55
CA LYS A 146 -18.85 -1.27 4.80
C LYS A 146 -18.06 -0.18 5.50
N VAL A 147 -18.18 -0.13 6.82
CA VAL A 147 -17.28 0.62 7.71
C VAL A 147 -16.78 -0.28 8.84
N LYS A 148 -15.53 -0.09 9.24
CA LYS A 148 -14.98 -0.63 10.49
C LYS A 148 -14.49 0.52 11.35
N VAL A 149 -14.85 0.51 12.61
CA VAL A 149 -14.44 1.51 13.59
C VAL A 149 -13.89 0.87 14.85
N SER A 150 -13.02 1.60 15.53
CA SER A 150 -12.49 1.24 16.85
C SER A 150 -12.59 2.43 17.80
N ASN A 151 -12.23 2.17 19.05
CA ASN A 151 -12.21 3.15 20.12
C ASN A 151 -13.59 3.75 20.44
N LEU A 152 -14.68 3.02 20.16
CA LEU A 152 -16.02 3.47 20.54
C LEU A 152 -16.21 3.31 22.05
N PRO A 153 -16.53 4.35 22.82
CA PRO A 153 -16.73 4.25 24.26
C PRO A 153 -17.97 3.42 24.61
N VAL A 154 -17.80 2.42 25.49
CA VAL A 154 -18.92 1.65 26.09
C VAL A 154 -19.03 1.97 27.57
N THR A 155 -17.89 2.04 28.26
CA THR A 155 -17.76 2.52 29.63
C THR A 155 -16.48 3.36 29.72
N GLU A 156 -16.12 3.88 30.90
CA GLU A 156 -14.85 4.59 31.08
C GLU A 156 -13.61 3.75 30.73
N LYS A 157 -13.65 2.44 31.00
CA LYS A 157 -12.51 1.52 30.81
C LYS A 157 -12.69 0.56 29.64
N THR A 158 -13.85 0.57 28.98
CA THR A 158 -14.17 -0.33 27.90
C THR A 158 -14.34 0.41 26.59
N ARG A 159 -13.71 -0.10 25.54
CA ARG A 159 -13.84 0.36 24.16
C ARG A 159 -14.30 -0.78 23.26
N ALA A 160 -15.22 -0.50 22.36
CA ALA A 160 -15.70 -1.44 21.36
C ALA A 160 -15.06 -1.19 19.99
N CYS A 161 -15.02 -2.26 19.20
CA CYS A 161 -14.79 -2.19 17.76
C CYS A 161 -16.06 -2.70 17.07
N LEU A 162 -16.50 -2.00 16.03
CA LEU A 162 -17.70 -2.36 15.27
C LEU A 162 -17.36 -2.47 13.79
N GLU A 163 -18.00 -3.42 13.12
CA GLU A 163 -17.99 -3.54 11.66
C GLU A 163 -19.45 -3.57 11.18
N LEU A 164 -19.81 -2.62 10.32
CA LEU A 164 -21.15 -2.51 9.75
C LEU A 164 -21.07 -2.80 8.25
N ASN A 165 -22.02 -3.59 7.77
CA ASN A 165 -22.29 -3.83 6.35
C ASN A 165 -23.68 -3.28 6.05
N SER A 166 -23.80 -2.41 5.06
CA SER A 166 -25.08 -1.80 4.66
C SER A 166 -25.29 -1.99 3.17
N SER A 167 -26.55 -2.17 2.78
CA SER A 167 -27.00 -2.05 1.39
C SER A 167 -27.12 -0.60 0.94
N GLY A 168 -27.09 0.36 1.88
CA GLY A 168 -27.09 1.80 1.66
C GLY A 168 -25.76 2.45 2.05
N ASP A 169 -25.81 3.37 3.02
CA ASP A 169 -24.64 4.10 3.54
C ASP A 169 -24.33 3.70 4.99
N ALA A 170 -23.41 2.76 5.16
CA ALA A 170 -22.97 2.25 6.45
C ALA A 170 -22.32 3.32 7.33
N LEU A 171 -21.76 4.40 6.76
CA LEU A 171 -21.19 5.48 7.57
C LEU A 171 -22.28 6.39 8.13
N HIS A 172 -23.34 6.63 7.34
CA HIS A 172 -24.53 7.33 7.83
C HIS A 172 -25.24 6.52 8.91
N ASP A 173 -25.49 5.23 8.67
CA ASP A 173 -26.11 4.31 9.63
C ASP A 173 -25.32 4.23 10.94
N LEU A 174 -23.98 4.18 10.84
CA LEU A 174 -23.11 4.20 12.01
C LEU A 174 -23.31 5.48 12.83
N LYS A 175 -23.32 6.66 12.20
CA LYS A 175 -23.47 7.94 12.89
C LYS A 175 -24.81 8.02 13.64
N ILE A 176 -25.89 7.50 13.05
CA ILE A 176 -27.18 7.40 13.73
C ILE A 176 -27.07 6.47 14.94
N PHE A 177 -26.42 5.32 14.79
CA PHE A 177 -26.29 4.33 15.86
C PHE A 177 -25.43 4.81 17.04
N VAL A 178 -24.31 5.48 16.79
CA VAL A 178 -23.35 5.90 17.84
C VAL A 178 -23.58 7.32 18.37
N GLY A 179 -24.43 8.11 17.72
CA GLY A 179 -24.67 9.51 18.07
C GLY A 179 -23.39 10.35 18.03
N ASP A 180 -23.18 11.16 19.07
CA ASP A 180 -22.01 12.04 19.21
C ASP A 180 -20.75 11.34 19.77
N SER A 181 -20.79 10.02 19.92
CA SER A 181 -19.64 9.28 20.44
C SER A 181 -18.43 9.41 19.51
N GLU A 182 -17.27 9.75 20.07
CA GLU A 182 -16.03 9.73 19.31
C GLU A 182 -15.63 8.29 18.95
N PHE A 183 -15.20 8.09 17.70
CA PHE A 183 -14.70 6.82 17.21
C PHE A 183 -13.59 7.04 16.18
N LYS A 184 -12.73 6.04 16.05
CA LYS A 184 -11.71 5.99 14.99
C LYS A 184 -12.23 5.19 13.81
N LEU A 185 -12.19 5.78 12.61
CA LEU A 185 -12.54 5.09 11.37
C LEU A 185 -11.33 4.29 10.87
N ASP A 186 -11.42 2.97 10.87
CA ASP A 186 -10.30 2.08 10.52
C ASP A 186 -10.37 1.53 9.10
N LYS A 187 -11.58 1.36 8.57
CA LYS A 187 -11.78 0.87 7.22
C LYS A 187 -13.07 1.43 6.63
N ILE A 188 -13.03 1.70 5.33
CA ILE A 188 -14.21 1.96 4.52
C ILE A 188 -14.17 1.08 3.27
N LYS A 189 -15.35 0.65 2.81
CA LYS A 189 -15.55 0.10 1.46
C LYS A 189 -16.59 0.94 0.75
N ALA A 190 -16.21 1.53 -0.36
CA ALA A 190 -17.02 2.49 -1.07
C ALA A 190 -17.20 2.10 -2.54
N GLY A 191 -18.38 2.44 -3.08
CA GLY A 191 -18.71 2.34 -4.49
C GLY A 191 -18.92 3.72 -5.10
N GLY A 192 -18.52 3.88 -6.35
CA GLY A 192 -18.59 5.16 -7.05
C GLY A 192 -18.50 5.05 -8.57
N PHE A 193 -18.41 6.20 -9.22
CA PHE A 193 -18.12 6.36 -10.64
C PHE A 193 -16.89 7.26 -10.78
N TYR A 194 -15.98 6.89 -11.67
CA TYR A 194 -14.85 7.70 -12.09
C TYR A 194 -14.78 7.64 -13.61
N LEU A 195 -14.82 8.79 -14.29
CA LEU A 195 -14.89 8.87 -15.76
C LEU A 195 -15.98 7.94 -16.35
N ASP A 196 -17.16 7.94 -15.72
CA ASP A 196 -18.31 7.08 -16.05
C ASP A 196 -18.11 5.55 -15.88
N SER A 197 -16.91 5.12 -15.47
CA SER A 197 -16.64 3.74 -15.07
C SER A 197 -17.02 3.50 -13.62
N LYS A 198 -17.75 2.42 -13.36
CA LYS A 198 -18.11 2.01 -11.99
C LYS A 198 -16.87 1.55 -11.25
N ILE A 199 -16.59 2.13 -10.09
CA ILE A 199 -15.48 1.73 -9.24
C ILE A 199 -15.96 1.21 -7.89
N SER A 200 -15.19 0.29 -7.32
CA SER A 200 -15.37 -0.21 -5.97
C SER A 200 -14.01 -0.36 -5.32
N PHE A 201 -13.84 0.22 -4.16
CA PHE A 201 -12.57 0.20 -3.44
C PHE A 201 -12.77 -0.01 -1.93
N GLU A 202 -11.75 -0.56 -1.31
CA GLU A 202 -11.62 -0.66 0.14
C GLU A 202 -10.35 0.09 0.56
N LEU A 203 -10.42 0.89 1.62
CA LEU A 203 -9.29 1.63 2.16
C LEU A 203 -9.27 1.50 3.67
N THR A 204 -8.07 1.39 4.24
CA THR A 204 -7.84 1.30 5.68
C THR A 204 -7.04 2.50 6.19
N SER A 205 -7.26 2.85 7.46
CA SER A 205 -6.50 3.92 8.14
C SER A 205 -5.01 3.59 8.24
N GLY A 206 -4.63 2.31 8.12
CA GLY A 206 -3.26 1.84 8.01
C GLY A 206 -2.64 1.94 6.62
N ALA A 207 -3.17 2.79 5.74
CA ALA A 207 -2.62 3.04 4.40
C ALA A 207 -2.50 1.79 3.51
N SER A 208 -3.52 0.94 3.56
CA SER A 208 -3.70 -0.17 2.63
C SER A 208 -5.04 -0.06 1.92
N ALA A 209 -5.07 -0.40 0.64
CA ALA A 209 -6.29 -0.40 -0.15
C ALA A 209 -6.42 -1.62 -1.06
N VAL A 210 -7.65 -1.88 -1.49
CA VAL A 210 -8.01 -2.73 -2.62
C VAL A 210 -8.76 -1.84 -3.59
N VAL A 211 -8.25 -1.67 -4.81
CA VAL A 211 -8.77 -0.69 -5.79
C VAL A 211 -8.94 -1.35 -7.15
N PRO A 212 -9.72 -0.76 -8.08
CA PRO A 212 -9.72 -1.18 -9.47
C PRO A 212 -8.33 -0.98 -10.08
N ASP A 213 -7.80 -2.01 -10.73
CA ASP A 213 -6.46 -2.01 -11.32
C ASP A 213 -6.30 -0.90 -12.37
N GLU A 214 -7.27 -0.75 -13.27
CA GLU A 214 -7.31 0.30 -14.30
C GLU A 214 -7.27 1.75 -13.79
N HIS A 215 -7.57 1.96 -12.50
CA HIS A 215 -7.67 3.27 -11.88
C HIS A 215 -6.85 3.37 -10.60
N PHE A 216 -5.80 2.55 -10.42
CA PHE A 216 -5.02 2.60 -9.17
C PHE A 216 -4.27 3.94 -8.99
N SER A 217 -3.87 4.60 -10.08
CA SER A 217 -3.05 5.82 -10.07
C SER A 217 -3.72 6.96 -9.30
N ILE A 218 -5.03 7.16 -9.46
CA ILE A 218 -5.77 8.20 -8.74
C ILE A 218 -5.73 8.02 -7.22
N PHE A 219 -5.59 6.79 -6.72
CA PHE A 219 -5.46 6.52 -5.29
C PHE A 219 -4.06 6.90 -4.79
N ASN A 220 -3.02 6.63 -5.58
CA ASN A 220 -1.66 7.08 -5.27
C ASN A 220 -1.58 8.61 -5.25
N ASP A 221 -2.17 9.27 -6.26
CA ASP A 221 -2.15 10.72 -6.37
C ASP A 221 -2.94 11.38 -5.23
N ALA A 222 -4.09 10.81 -4.83
CA ALA A 222 -4.85 11.28 -3.69
C ALA A 222 -4.06 11.17 -2.37
N ILE A 223 -3.38 10.04 -2.14
CA ILE A 223 -2.52 9.87 -0.96
C ILE A 223 -1.32 10.83 -1.00
N SER A 224 -0.70 11.00 -2.17
CA SER A 224 0.41 11.92 -2.37
C SER A 224 -0.01 13.36 -2.04
N CYS A 225 -1.14 13.82 -2.59
CA CYS A 225 -1.72 15.13 -2.29
C CYS A 225 -1.93 15.34 -0.78
N MET A 226 -2.54 14.37 -0.10
CA MET A 226 -2.78 14.44 1.35
C MET A 226 -1.49 14.46 2.19
N GLU A 227 -0.41 13.88 1.70
CA GLU A 227 0.88 13.84 2.40
C GLU A 227 1.71 15.09 2.13
N ILE A 228 1.63 15.66 0.92
CA ILE A 228 2.29 16.92 0.58
C ILE A 228 1.74 18.06 1.46
N ASP A 229 0.42 18.12 1.69
CA ASP A 229 -0.23 19.13 2.53
C ASP A 229 0.23 19.13 4.01
N LYS A 230 1.02 18.14 4.43
CA LYS A 230 1.57 18.05 5.80
C LYS A 230 2.95 18.72 5.94
N PHE A 231 3.55 19.18 4.86
CA PHE A 231 4.87 19.82 4.81
C PHE A 231 4.74 21.28 4.39
#